data_AF-A0A9D8IZB7-F1
#
_entry.id   AF-A0A9D8IZB7-F1
#
_cell.length_a   1.000
_cell.length_b   1.000
_cell.length_c   1.000
_cell.angle_alpha   90.00
_cell.angle_beta   90.00
_cell.angle_gamma   90.00
#
_symmetry.space_group_name_H-M   'P 1'
#
loop_
_entity.id
_entity.type
_entity.pdbx_description
1 polymer ?
#
loop_
_entity_poly.entity_id
_entity_poly.type
_entity_poly.pdbx_seq_one_letter_code
_entity_poly.pdbx_strand_id
1 'polypeptide(L)'
;HGHVPARFRLAAHAVAGGLAVGMLGGFRELPLGLTTVQLGWFGAAFALLWTIWLLNLFNFMDGIDALAGTETVFVAGAAITLMALRQEGVGPTGLALGVLASATAGFLWWNWPPARIFLGDVGSGFLGFALAVIALADMSGPGGGLGLPVWVLLNGVFLVDATYTLLRRIATGQQWYSPHRSHAYQKATVMLGGHRPVVAYVGLFNVLWLFPWALAATLRPGMAIPMLIVALFPLFAVTVWLKAGDP
;
A
#
# COMPACT_ATOMS: atom_id res chain seq x y z
N HIS A 1 4.69 27.62 12.38
CA HIS A 1 4.55 26.89 11.10
C HIS A 1 3.08 26.60 10.86
N GLY A 2 2.45 27.23 9.87
CA GLY A 2 1.04 26.98 9.57
C GLY A 2 0.88 25.62 8.89
N HIS A 3 0.02 24.75 9.43
CA HIS A 3 -0.30 23.49 8.77
C HIS A 3 -0.98 23.78 7.43
N VAL A 4 -0.47 23.18 6.34
CA VAL A 4 -1.09 23.28 5.02
C VAL A 4 -2.48 22.64 5.11
N PRO A 5 -3.57 23.36 4.77
CA PRO A 5 -4.91 22.81 4.84
C PRO A 5 -5.05 21.54 4.00
N ALA A 6 -5.83 20.57 4.49
CA ALA A 6 -6.00 19.26 3.85
C ALA A 6 -6.41 19.34 2.37
N ARG A 7 -7.22 20.35 2.00
CA ARG A 7 -7.62 20.62 0.61
C ARG A 7 -6.44 20.88 -0.33
N PHE A 8 -5.41 21.59 0.12
CA PHE A 8 -4.25 21.90 -0.71
C PHE A 8 -3.30 20.70 -0.82
N ARG A 9 -3.18 19.89 0.25
CA ARG A 9 -2.48 18.60 0.19
C ARG A 9 -3.15 17.67 -0.81
N LEU A 10 -4.46 17.51 -0.72
CA LEU A 10 -5.23 16.67 -1.65
C LEU A 10 -5.12 17.16 -3.10
N ALA A 11 -5.16 18.48 -3.33
CA ALA A 11 -4.95 19.05 -4.66
C ALA A 11 -3.55 18.73 -5.20
N ALA A 12 -2.50 18.88 -4.38
CA ALA A 12 -1.14 18.51 -4.77
C ALA A 12 -1.03 17.00 -5.09
N HIS A 13 -1.66 16.14 -4.29
CA HIS A 13 -1.70 14.70 -4.55
C HIS A 13 -2.42 14.38 -5.87
N ALA A 14 -3.52 15.08 -6.16
CA ALA A 14 -4.26 14.92 -7.41
C ALA A 14 -3.47 15.39 -8.64
N VAL A 15 -2.73 16.51 -8.52
CA VAL A 15 -1.84 16.98 -9.59
C VAL A 15 -0.70 15.99 -9.83
N ALA A 16 -0.03 15.53 -8.77
CA ALA A 16 1.06 14.57 -8.88
C ALA A 16 0.58 13.23 -9.49
N GLY A 17 -0.56 12.71 -9.02
CA GLY A 17 -1.19 11.51 -9.58
C GLY A 17 -1.62 11.70 -11.04
N GLY A 18 -2.20 12.86 -11.38
CA GLY A 18 -2.60 13.19 -12.74
C GLY A 18 -1.43 13.25 -13.71
N LEU A 19 -0.30 13.81 -13.27
CA LEU A 19 0.94 13.80 -14.06
C LEU A 19 1.47 12.37 -14.26
N ALA A 20 1.51 11.55 -13.20
CA ALA A 20 1.95 10.15 -13.31
C ALA A 20 1.07 9.35 -14.28
N VAL A 21 -0.26 9.47 -14.17
CA VAL A 21 -1.21 8.82 -15.10
C VAL A 21 -1.10 9.39 -16.52
N GLY A 22 -0.84 10.69 -16.67
CA GLY A 22 -0.62 11.30 -17.98
C GLY A 22 0.64 10.78 -18.69
N MET A 23 1.70 10.46 -17.92
CA MET A 23 2.97 9.95 -18.46
C MET A 23 2.96 8.43 -18.70
N LEU A 24 2.33 7.67 -17.80
CA LEU A 24 2.34 6.19 -17.83
C LEU A 24 1.10 5.59 -18.48
N GLY A 25 0.02 6.38 -18.60
CA GLY A 25 -1.31 5.89 -18.90
C GLY A 25 -2.04 5.39 -17.66
N GLY A 26 -3.22 4.81 -17.89
CA GLY A 26 -3.99 4.13 -16.86
C GLY A 26 -3.83 2.62 -16.91
N PHE A 27 -4.51 1.92 -16.00
CA PHE A 27 -4.61 0.47 -16.07
C PHE A 27 -5.30 0.05 -17.35
N ARG A 28 -4.62 -0.73 -18.20
CA ARG A 28 -5.15 -1.13 -19.51
C ARG A 28 -6.25 -2.17 -19.40
N GLU A 29 -5.99 -3.17 -18.56
CA GLU A 29 -6.86 -4.32 -18.39
C GLU A 29 -6.94 -4.73 -16.92
N LEU A 30 -8.08 -5.32 -16.55
CA LEU A 30 -8.28 -5.96 -15.27
C LEU A 30 -8.48 -7.47 -15.49
N PRO A 31 -7.55 -8.33 -15.05
CA PRO A 31 -7.74 -9.76 -15.11
C PRO A 31 -8.75 -10.18 -14.04
N LEU A 32 -9.95 -10.59 -14.47
CA LEU A 32 -11.02 -11.13 -13.62
C LEU A 32 -10.96 -12.67 -13.54
N GLY A 33 -9.78 -13.24 -13.81
CA GLY A 33 -9.53 -14.66 -13.80
C GLY A 33 -9.88 -15.35 -15.11
N LEU A 34 -11.18 -15.54 -15.40
CA LEU A 34 -11.66 -16.19 -16.63
C LEU A 34 -11.72 -15.26 -17.84
N THR A 35 -11.65 -13.95 -17.62
CA THR A 35 -11.71 -12.91 -18.65
C THR A 35 -10.81 -11.74 -18.29
N THR A 36 -10.35 -11.00 -19.29
CA THR A 36 -9.71 -9.71 -19.12
C THR A 36 -10.66 -8.61 -19.59
N VAL A 37 -10.89 -7.63 -18.72
CA VAL A 37 -11.75 -6.48 -19.06
C VAL A 37 -10.85 -5.31 -19.43
N GLN A 38 -11.00 -4.80 -20.66
CA GLN A 38 -10.35 -3.55 -21.06
C GLN A 38 -11.01 -2.38 -20.36
N LEU A 39 -10.22 -1.58 -19.63
CA LEU A 39 -10.76 -0.50 -18.81
C LEU A 39 -10.90 0.83 -19.58
N GLY A 40 -10.16 1.01 -20.67
CA GLY A 40 -10.15 2.26 -21.43
C GLY A 40 -9.89 3.46 -20.52
N TRP A 41 -10.73 4.50 -20.60
CA TRP A 41 -10.60 5.70 -19.77
C TRP A 41 -10.87 5.46 -18.28
N PHE A 42 -11.66 4.42 -17.92
CA PHE A 42 -11.85 4.03 -16.52
C PHE A 42 -10.54 3.56 -15.88
N GLY A 43 -9.63 3.02 -16.69
CA GLY A 43 -8.29 2.62 -16.26
C GLY A 43 -7.45 3.78 -15.76
N ALA A 44 -7.56 4.94 -16.42
CA ALA A 44 -6.88 6.17 -16.01
C ALA A 44 -7.51 6.75 -14.74
N ALA A 45 -8.84 6.75 -14.65
CA ALA A 45 -9.54 7.20 -13.44
C ALA A 45 -9.18 6.34 -12.22
N PHE A 46 -9.14 5.01 -12.39
CA PHE A 46 -8.76 4.10 -11.31
C PHE A 46 -7.27 4.24 -10.94
N ALA A 47 -6.38 4.45 -11.90
CA ALA A 47 -4.97 4.73 -11.64
C ALA A 47 -4.76 6.04 -10.85
N LEU A 48 -5.53 7.09 -11.17
CA LEU A 48 -5.49 8.34 -10.43
C LEU A 48 -5.95 8.13 -8.97
N LEU A 49 -7.06 7.41 -8.77
CA LEU A 49 -7.56 7.07 -7.45
C LEU A 49 -6.55 6.22 -6.68
N TRP A 50 -5.94 5.22 -7.32
CA TRP A 50 -4.89 4.38 -6.75
C TRP A 50 -3.72 5.23 -6.25
N THR A 51 -3.19 6.15 -7.07
CA THR A 51 -2.06 6.99 -6.68
C THR A 51 -2.39 7.95 -5.54
N ILE A 52 -3.55 8.63 -5.61
CA ILE A 52 -3.99 9.51 -4.52
C ILE A 52 -4.21 8.71 -3.25
N TRP A 53 -4.81 7.52 -3.35
CA TRP A 53 -5.14 6.69 -2.21
C TRP A 53 -3.89 6.16 -1.53
N LEU A 54 -2.97 5.50 -2.25
CA LEU A 54 -1.73 4.97 -1.66
C LEU A 54 -0.89 6.06 -0.98
N LEU A 55 -0.83 7.25 -1.57
CA LEU A 55 -0.14 8.39 -0.96
C LEU A 55 -0.77 8.74 0.41
N ASN A 56 -2.08 8.98 0.45
CA ASN A 56 -2.76 9.34 1.71
C ASN A 56 -2.76 8.18 2.71
N LEU A 57 -2.90 6.95 2.22
CA LEU A 57 -2.88 5.74 3.01
C LEU A 57 -1.56 5.61 3.77
N PHE A 58 -0.42 5.76 3.07
CA PHE A 58 0.88 5.65 3.73
C PHE A 58 1.06 6.76 4.77
N ASN A 59 0.52 7.96 4.51
CA ASN A 59 0.47 9.03 5.50
C ASN A 59 -0.38 8.67 6.74
N PHE A 60 -1.51 7.98 6.56
CA PHE A 60 -2.36 7.54 7.67
C PHE A 60 -1.71 6.43 8.51
N MET A 61 -1.00 5.51 7.85
CA MET A 61 -0.39 4.34 8.50
C MET A 61 0.95 4.66 9.17
N ASP A 62 1.58 5.80 8.89
CA ASP A 62 2.82 6.29 9.53
C ASP A 62 2.57 6.89 10.94
N GLY A 63 1.88 6.15 11.82
CA GLY A 63 1.59 6.62 13.19
C GLY A 63 2.26 5.83 14.32
N ILE A 64 3.08 4.83 14.00
CA ILE A 64 4.01 4.19 14.94
C ILE A 64 5.37 3.98 14.26
N ASP A 65 6.42 3.94 15.08
CA ASP A 65 7.80 3.73 14.65
C ASP A 65 7.95 2.47 13.79
N ALA A 66 8.77 2.54 12.74
CA ALA A 66 9.12 1.51 11.78
C ALA A 66 8.00 0.94 10.90
N LEU A 67 6.71 1.17 11.17
CA LEU A 67 5.62 0.51 10.43
C LEU A 67 5.63 0.83 8.93
N ALA A 68 5.61 2.11 8.54
CA ALA A 68 5.62 2.51 7.13
C ALA A 68 6.92 2.12 6.39
N GLY A 69 8.06 2.19 7.10
CA GLY A 69 9.34 1.77 6.54
C GLY A 69 9.40 0.25 6.31
N THR A 70 8.96 -0.55 7.29
CA THR A 70 8.93 -2.02 7.19
C THR A 70 7.98 -2.47 6.08
N GLU A 71 6.81 -1.86 5.95
CA GLU A 71 5.89 -2.13 4.84
C GLU A 71 6.55 -1.82 3.49
N THR A 72 7.20 -0.66 3.35
CA THR A 72 7.85 -0.26 2.10
C THR A 72 8.96 -1.24 1.69
N VAL A 73 9.82 -1.65 2.63
CA VAL A 73 10.89 -2.62 2.37
C VAL A 73 10.29 -3.97 1.98
N PHE A 74 9.22 -4.40 2.64
CA PHE A 74 8.51 -5.62 2.28
C PHE A 74 7.93 -5.54 0.87
N VAL A 75 7.10 -4.54 0.56
CA VAL A 75 6.45 -4.37 -0.74
C VAL A 75 7.49 -4.35 -1.86
N ALA A 76 8.54 -3.53 -1.71
CA ALA A 76 9.58 -3.40 -2.72
C ALA A 76 10.39 -4.69 -2.90
N GLY A 77 10.84 -5.32 -1.81
CA GLY A 77 11.61 -6.58 -1.88
C GLY A 77 10.78 -7.75 -2.42
N ALA A 78 9.53 -7.87 -2.01
CA ALA A 78 8.60 -8.88 -2.50
C ALA A 78 8.32 -8.69 -3.99
N ALA A 79 8.02 -7.46 -4.43
CA ALA A 79 7.77 -7.17 -5.85
C ALA A 79 9.01 -7.47 -6.71
N ILE A 80 10.22 -7.07 -6.29
CA ILE A 80 11.46 -7.43 -7.01
C ILE A 80 11.62 -8.95 -7.11
N THR A 81 11.36 -9.68 -6.03
CA THR A 81 11.44 -11.14 -6.01
C THR A 81 10.46 -11.76 -7.00
N LEU A 82 9.21 -11.29 -7.01
CA LEU A 82 8.19 -11.78 -7.94
C LEU A 82 8.52 -11.44 -9.40
N MET A 83 9.04 -10.23 -9.67
CA MET A 83 9.52 -9.83 -11.00
C MET A 83 10.67 -10.70 -11.48
N ALA A 84 11.64 -10.99 -10.59
CA ALA A 84 12.78 -11.86 -10.92
C ALA A 84 12.37 -13.31 -11.23
N LEU A 85 11.26 -13.78 -10.65
CA LEU A 85 10.70 -15.11 -10.95
C LEU A 85 9.94 -15.14 -12.28
N ARG A 86 9.57 -13.99 -12.86
CA ARG A 86 9.02 -13.91 -14.21
C ARG A 86 10.15 -13.93 -15.24
N GLN A 87 9.88 -14.53 -16.40
CA GLN A 87 10.84 -14.60 -17.51
C GLN A 87 11.21 -13.24 -18.11
N GLU A 88 10.50 -12.17 -17.73
CA GLU A 88 10.69 -10.78 -18.18
C GLU A 88 11.81 -10.06 -17.41
N GLY A 89 12.24 -10.58 -16.25
CA GLY A 89 13.28 -9.99 -15.41
C GLY A 89 12.82 -8.75 -14.62
N VAL A 90 13.77 -8.11 -13.93
CA VAL A 90 13.52 -7.04 -12.93
C VAL A 90 13.32 -5.66 -13.57
N GLY A 91 13.95 -5.39 -14.71
CA GLY A 91 13.82 -4.15 -15.48
C GLY A 91 14.12 -2.85 -14.70
N PRO A 92 13.77 -1.67 -15.28
CA PRO A 92 13.93 -0.38 -14.61
C PRO A 92 13.04 -0.20 -13.37
N THR A 93 11.84 -0.79 -13.38
CA THR A 93 10.89 -0.73 -12.25
C THR A 93 11.46 -1.42 -11.02
N GLY A 94 12.04 -2.60 -11.16
CA GLY A 94 12.64 -3.29 -10.03
C GLY A 94 13.95 -2.65 -9.55
N LEU A 95 14.72 -1.97 -10.42
CA LEU A 95 15.83 -1.11 -9.98
C LEU A 95 15.33 0.05 -9.11
N ALA A 96 14.24 0.71 -9.51
CA ALA A 96 13.63 1.79 -8.72
C ALA A 96 13.13 1.28 -7.36
N LEU A 97 12.52 0.09 -7.31
CA LEU A 97 12.15 -0.57 -6.06
C LEU A 97 13.39 -0.89 -5.20
N GLY A 98 14.49 -1.34 -5.80
CA GLY A 98 15.72 -1.67 -5.10
C GLY A 98 16.35 -0.45 -4.42
N VAL A 99 16.36 0.68 -5.11
CA VAL A 99 16.79 1.98 -4.55
C VAL A 99 15.87 2.42 -3.42
N LEU A 100 14.54 2.35 -3.62
CA LEU A 100 13.56 2.72 -2.61
C LEU A 100 13.69 1.85 -1.35
N ALA A 101 13.82 0.52 -1.51
CA ALA A 101 14.00 -0.43 -0.43
C ALA A 101 15.30 -0.16 0.34
N SER A 102 16.40 0.08 -0.36
CA SER A 102 17.71 0.31 0.24
C SER A 102 17.76 1.64 1.01
N ALA A 103 17.22 2.72 0.45
CA ALA A 103 17.09 4.00 1.14
C ALA A 103 16.19 3.89 2.38
N THR A 104 15.07 3.18 2.27
CA THR A 104 14.13 2.99 3.38
C THR A 104 14.71 2.07 4.46
N ALA A 105 15.48 1.05 4.09
CA ALA A 105 16.19 0.19 5.04
C ALA A 105 17.26 0.99 5.82
N GLY A 106 17.98 1.89 5.16
CA GLY A 106 18.90 2.82 5.83
C GLY A 106 18.18 3.77 6.80
N PHE A 107 17.01 4.28 6.42
CA PHE A 107 16.14 5.07 7.30
C PHE A 107 15.61 4.27 8.50
N LEU A 108 15.20 3.02 8.28
CA LEU A 108 14.65 2.14 9.32
C LEU A 108 15.62 1.92 10.49
N TRP A 109 16.93 1.94 10.24
CA TRP A 109 17.92 1.88 11.33
C TRP A 109 17.72 2.99 12.37
N TRP A 110 17.32 4.19 11.92
CA TRP A 110 17.07 5.35 12.78
C TRP A 110 15.63 5.45 13.24
N ASN A 111 14.69 4.86 12.50
CA ASN A 111 13.27 4.85 12.82
C ASN A 111 12.82 3.60 13.60
N TRP A 112 13.72 2.65 13.87
CA TRP A 112 13.40 1.45 14.64
C TRP A 112 13.01 1.81 16.08
N PRO A 113 11.94 1.22 16.67
CA PRO A 113 11.46 1.65 17.97
C PRO A 113 12.50 1.43 19.09
N PRO A 114 12.80 2.42 19.95
CA PRO A 114 12.28 3.80 19.92
C PRO A 114 12.95 4.66 18.84
N ALA A 115 12.15 5.31 17.99
CA ALA A 115 12.66 6.08 16.85
C ALA A 115 13.50 7.30 17.27
N ARG A 116 14.61 7.52 16.54
CA ARG A 116 15.46 8.72 16.63
C ARG A 116 15.09 9.77 15.60
N ILE A 117 14.56 9.34 14.45
CA ILE A 117 14.10 10.19 13.36
C ILE A 117 12.72 9.69 12.94
N PHE A 118 11.78 10.63 12.76
CA PHE A 118 10.44 10.34 12.25
C PHE A 118 10.39 10.50 10.74
N LEU A 119 9.58 9.69 10.07
CA LEU A 119 9.39 9.74 8.62
C LEU A 119 8.63 11.01 8.21
N GLY A 120 7.55 11.31 8.94
CA GLY A 120 6.75 12.53 8.80
C GLY A 120 5.94 12.58 7.51
N ASP A 121 5.18 13.65 7.33
CA ASP A 121 4.26 13.81 6.18
C ASP A 121 4.98 13.76 4.83
N VAL A 122 6.19 14.31 4.75
CA VAL A 122 6.98 14.33 3.50
C VAL A 122 7.45 12.93 3.13
N GLY A 123 8.02 12.19 4.09
CA GLY A 123 8.52 10.85 3.86
C GLY A 123 7.42 9.86 3.56
N SER A 124 6.36 9.82 4.39
CA SER A 124 5.24 8.88 4.23
C SER A 124 4.48 9.10 2.93
N GLY A 125 4.21 10.36 2.57
CA GLY A 125 3.62 10.71 1.29
C GLY A 125 4.51 10.32 0.11
N PHE A 126 5.82 10.56 0.19
CA PHE A 126 6.76 10.14 -0.85
C PHE A 126 6.78 8.62 -1.04
N LEU A 127 6.86 7.84 0.04
CA LEU A 127 6.87 6.37 -0.03
C LEU A 127 5.60 5.83 -0.69
N GLY A 128 4.43 6.31 -0.25
CA GLY A 128 3.14 5.91 -0.83
C GLY A 128 3.01 6.29 -2.31
N PHE A 129 3.43 7.51 -2.67
CA PHE A 129 3.43 7.95 -4.07
C PHE A 129 4.40 7.15 -4.94
N ALA A 130 5.64 6.92 -4.49
CA ALA A 130 6.65 6.18 -5.22
C ALA A 130 6.20 4.74 -5.49
N LEU A 131 5.69 4.04 -4.47
CA LEU A 131 5.14 2.70 -4.64
C LEU A 131 3.96 2.68 -5.61
N ALA A 132 3.07 3.66 -5.53
CA ALA A 132 1.92 3.74 -6.43
C ALA A 132 2.32 3.94 -7.90
N VAL A 133 3.28 4.84 -8.15
CA VAL A 133 3.79 5.14 -9.50
C VAL A 133 4.61 3.99 -10.06
N ILE A 134 5.45 3.35 -9.25
CA ILE A 134 6.22 2.18 -9.69
C ILE A 134 5.28 1.00 -9.99
N ALA A 135 4.25 0.78 -9.18
CA ALA A 135 3.22 -0.21 -9.45
C ALA A 135 2.49 0.07 -10.77
N LEU A 136 2.11 1.34 -11.01
CA LEU A 136 1.48 1.75 -12.26
C LEU A 136 2.41 1.54 -13.47
N ALA A 137 3.70 1.87 -13.33
CA ALA A 137 4.69 1.67 -14.39
C ALA A 137 4.90 0.18 -14.71
N ASP A 138 4.96 -0.68 -13.69
CA ASP A 138 5.02 -2.13 -13.84
C ASP A 138 3.81 -2.67 -14.60
N MET A 139 2.60 -2.32 -14.16
CA MET A 139 1.36 -2.79 -14.78
C MET A 139 1.10 -2.21 -16.18
N SER A 140 1.70 -1.08 -16.52
CA SER A 140 1.59 -0.45 -17.85
C SER A 140 2.58 -1.03 -18.85
N GLY A 141 3.55 -1.81 -18.39
CA GLY A 141 4.56 -2.48 -19.21
C GLY A 141 4.00 -3.61 -20.08
N PRO A 142 4.79 -4.11 -21.05
CA PRO A 142 4.44 -5.30 -21.83
C PRO A 142 4.17 -6.50 -20.91
N GLY A 143 3.10 -7.26 -21.16
CA GLY A 143 2.77 -8.44 -20.34
C GLY A 143 2.09 -8.15 -18.99
N GLY A 144 1.65 -6.91 -18.74
CA GLY A 144 0.77 -6.53 -17.63
C GLY A 144 1.42 -6.47 -16.24
N GLY A 145 2.75 -6.61 -16.16
CA GLY A 145 3.49 -6.58 -14.90
C GLY A 145 3.04 -7.68 -13.92
N LEU A 146 3.17 -7.42 -12.63
CA LEU A 146 2.64 -8.30 -11.58
C LEU A 146 1.10 -8.30 -11.52
N GLY A 147 0.47 -7.27 -12.09
CA GLY A 147 -0.97 -7.08 -12.08
C GLY A 147 -1.50 -6.49 -10.76
N LEU A 148 -2.67 -5.84 -10.84
CA LEU A 148 -3.29 -5.14 -9.71
C LEU A 148 -3.52 -6.03 -8.48
N PRO A 149 -4.02 -7.28 -8.59
CA PRO A 149 -4.26 -8.12 -7.41
C PRO A 149 -2.99 -8.38 -6.60
N VAL A 150 -1.84 -8.54 -7.26
CA VAL A 150 -0.56 -8.74 -6.58
C VAL A 150 -0.14 -7.48 -5.85
N TRP A 151 -0.23 -6.30 -6.48
CA TRP A 151 0.08 -5.03 -5.82
C TRP A 151 -0.84 -4.74 -4.61
N VAL A 152 -2.11 -5.14 -4.68
CA VAL A 152 -3.04 -5.08 -3.54
C VAL A 152 -2.63 -6.06 -2.44
N LEU A 153 -2.24 -7.29 -2.78
CA LEU A 153 -1.74 -8.27 -1.80
C LEU A 153 -0.50 -7.77 -1.07
N LEU A 154 0.47 -7.19 -1.80
CA LEU A 154 1.70 -6.69 -1.20
C LEU A 154 1.45 -5.53 -0.23
N ASN A 155 0.45 -4.68 -0.49
CA ASN A 155 0.05 -3.57 0.39
C ASN A 155 -1.13 -3.93 1.29
N GLY A 156 -1.42 -5.23 1.49
CA GLY A 156 -2.69 -5.69 2.01
C GLY A 156 -3.01 -5.18 3.41
N VAL A 157 -2.03 -5.18 4.33
CA VAL A 157 -2.21 -4.68 5.71
C VAL A 157 -2.65 -3.22 5.69
N PHE A 158 -1.92 -2.43 4.91
CA PHE A 158 -2.06 -0.99 4.75
C PHE A 158 -3.40 -0.63 4.09
N LEU A 159 -3.74 -1.32 2.99
CA LEU A 159 -4.99 -1.14 2.26
C LEU A 159 -6.21 -1.50 3.11
N VAL A 160 -6.19 -2.64 3.80
CA VAL A 160 -7.36 -3.08 4.57
C VAL A 160 -7.61 -2.18 5.78
N ASP A 161 -6.59 -1.87 6.59
CA ASP A 161 -6.75 -1.03 7.78
C ASP A 161 -7.22 0.39 7.42
N ALA A 162 -6.51 1.07 6.52
CA ALA A 162 -6.84 2.44 6.16
C ALA A 162 -8.21 2.56 5.50
N THR A 163 -8.54 1.65 4.57
CA THR A 163 -9.81 1.69 3.85
C THR A 163 -10.97 1.37 4.79
N TYR A 164 -10.86 0.30 5.59
CA TYR A 164 -11.90 -0.08 6.55
C TYR A 164 -12.13 1.03 7.58
N THR A 165 -11.06 1.57 8.16
CA THR A 165 -11.14 2.64 9.16
C THR A 165 -11.83 3.87 8.60
N LEU A 166 -11.46 4.30 7.39
CA LEU A 166 -12.07 5.46 6.74
C LEU A 166 -13.56 5.24 6.45
N LEU A 167 -13.91 4.10 5.85
CA LEU A 167 -15.31 3.75 5.54
C LEU A 167 -16.16 3.67 6.80
N ARG A 168 -15.65 3.07 7.89
CA ARG A 168 -16.35 2.98 9.17
C ARG A 168 -16.62 4.35 9.77
N ARG A 169 -15.65 5.28 9.71
CA ARG A 169 -15.83 6.66 10.20
C ARG A 169 -16.88 7.41 9.38
N ILE A 170 -16.85 7.27 8.05
CA ILE A 170 -17.86 7.86 7.15
C ILE A 170 -19.25 7.30 7.49
N ALA A 171 -19.39 5.98 7.60
CA ALA A 171 -20.67 5.32 7.88
C ALA A 171 -21.26 5.66 9.25
N THR A 172 -20.41 6.04 10.22
CA THR A 172 -20.83 6.44 11.58
C THR A 172 -20.96 7.95 11.73
N GLY A 173 -20.88 8.73 10.65
CA GLY A 173 -21.03 10.19 10.67
C GLY A 173 -19.90 10.93 11.39
N GLN A 174 -18.77 10.25 11.66
CA GLN A 174 -17.61 10.89 12.29
C GLN A 174 -16.92 11.84 11.32
N GLN A 175 -16.20 12.82 11.87
CA GLN A 175 -15.31 13.69 11.08
C GLN A 175 -14.12 12.88 10.57
N TRP A 176 -14.28 12.31 9.38
CA TRP A 176 -13.28 11.45 8.73
C TRP A 176 -12.07 12.22 8.23
N TYR A 177 -12.20 13.53 8.00
CA TYR A 177 -11.13 14.43 7.56
C TYR A 177 -10.31 15.03 8.71
N SER A 178 -10.72 14.80 9.96
CA SER A 178 -10.00 15.25 11.16
C SER A 178 -9.00 14.16 11.61
N PRO A 179 -7.80 14.52 12.11
CA PRO A 179 -6.86 13.55 12.65
C PRO A 179 -7.49 12.64 13.71
N HIS A 180 -7.18 11.34 13.68
CA HIS A 180 -7.74 10.35 14.59
C HIS A 180 -6.73 9.25 14.93
N ARG A 181 -7.04 8.46 15.97
CA ARG A 181 -6.22 7.34 16.46
C ARG A 181 -6.95 5.99 16.49
N SER A 182 -7.89 5.81 15.56
CA SER A 182 -8.79 4.66 15.52
C SER A 182 -8.37 3.55 14.54
N HIS A 183 -7.17 3.60 13.94
CA HIS A 183 -6.70 2.52 13.05
C HIS A 183 -6.44 1.22 13.81
N ALA A 184 -6.55 0.10 13.13
CA ALA A 184 -6.33 -1.22 13.72
C ALA A 184 -4.92 -1.33 14.31
N TYR A 185 -3.89 -0.87 13.59
CA TYR A 185 -2.51 -0.89 14.11
C TYR A 185 -2.33 -0.05 15.38
N GLN A 186 -3.03 1.08 15.51
CA GLN A 186 -2.97 1.94 16.70
C GLN A 186 -3.65 1.26 17.90
N LYS A 187 -4.81 0.62 17.68
CA LYS A 187 -5.48 -0.17 18.72
C LYS A 187 -4.65 -1.38 19.13
N ALA A 188 -4.04 -2.08 18.17
CA ALA A 188 -3.11 -3.18 18.43
C ALA A 188 -1.88 -2.71 19.22
N THR A 189 -1.37 -1.51 18.95
CA THR A 189 -0.24 -0.92 19.69
C THR A 189 -0.56 -0.76 21.17
N VAL A 190 -1.76 -0.25 21.49
CA VAL A 190 -2.22 -0.11 22.87
C VAL A 190 -2.39 -1.49 23.52
N MET A 191 -3.02 -2.44 22.80
CA MET A 191 -3.28 -3.78 23.31
C MET A 191 -2.00 -4.61 23.56
N LEU A 192 -0.98 -4.45 22.72
CA LEU A 192 0.28 -5.18 22.79
C LEU A 192 1.37 -4.42 23.57
N GLY A 193 1.07 -3.22 24.07
CA GLY A 193 1.97 -2.44 24.91
C GLY A 193 3.18 -1.80 24.20
N GLY A 194 3.14 -1.62 22.87
CA GLY A 194 4.20 -0.91 22.16
C GLY A 194 4.24 -1.12 20.64
N HIS A 195 5.16 -0.42 19.98
CA HIS A 195 5.32 -0.44 18.51
C HIS A 195 5.94 -1.75 18.02
N ARG A 196 6.96 -2.27 18.72
CA ARG A 196 7.76 -3.43 18.28
C ARG A 196 6.90 -4.68 18.02
N PRO A 197 5.99 -5.09 18.91
CA PRO A 197 5.14 -6.26 18.66
C PRO A 197 4.28 -6.08 17.40
N VAL A 198 3.67 -4.91 17.20
CA VAL A 198 2.83 -4.62 16.03
C VAL A 198 3.64 -4.72 14.74
N VAL A 199 4.80 -4.07 14.67
CA VAL A 199 5.68 -4.12 13.50
C VAL A 199 6.15 -5.54 13.21
N ALA A 200 6.48 -6.33 14.25
CA ALA A 200 6.85 -7.72 14.11
C ALA A 200 5.69 -8.58 13.58
N TYR A 201 4.47 -8.43 14.11
CA TYR A 201 3.30 -9.14 13.62
C TYR A 201 2.96 -8.77 12.18
N VAL A 202 3.01 -7.49 11.83
CA VAL A 202 2.79 -7.02 10.46
C VAL A 202 3.85 -7.61 9.51
N GLY A 203 5.13 -7.51 9.87
CA GLY A 203 6.22 -8.08 9.06
C GLY A 203 6.11 -9.60 8.88
N LEU A 204 5.79 -10.33 9.96
CA LEU A 204 5.56 -11.77 9.90
C LEU A 204 4.33 -12.12 9.06
N PHE A 205 3.23 -11.39 9.20
CA PHE A 205 2.01 -11.61 8.41
C PHE A 205 2.28 -11.34 6.92
N ASN A 206 2.98 -10.26 6.61
CA ASN A 206 3.39 -9.94 5.25
C ASN A 206 4.21 -11.07 4.62
N VAL A 207 5.24 -11.58 5.31
CA VAL A 207 6.14 -12.61 4.79
C VAL A 207 5.51 -14.00 4.78
N LEU A 208 4.77 -14.38 5.83
CA LEU A 208 4.27 -15.75 6.00
C LEU A 208 2.87 -15.96 5.42
N TRP A 209 2.10 -14.89 5.18
CA TRP A 209 0.74 -14.97 4.66
C TRP A 209 0.59 -14.25 3.31
N LEU A 210 0.84 -12.94 3.26
CA LEU A 210 0.57 -12.17 2.03
C LEU A 210 1.53 -12.51 0.90
N PHE A 211 2.82 -12.69 1.17
CA PHE A 211 3.81 -13.04 0.14
C PHE A 211 3.53 -14.39 -0.52
N PRO A 212 3.24 -15.50 0.20
CA PRO A 212 2.81 -16.75 -0.42
C PRO A 212 1.59 -16.61 -1.33
N TRP A 213 0.59 -15.83 -0.91
CA TRP A 213 -0.59 -15.55 -1.76
C TRP A 213 -0.23 -14.70 -2.97
N ALA A 214 0.65 -13.70 -2.83
CA ALA A 214 1.14 -12.88 -3.93
C ALA A 214 1.93 -13.71 -4.95
N LEU A 215 2.77 -14.64 -4.46
CA LEU A 215 3.48 -15.61 -5.29
C LEU A 215 2.50 -16.53 -6.02
N ALA A 216 1.52 -17.10 -5.32
CA ALA A 216 0.52 -17.96 -5.94
C ALA A 216 -0.31 -17.22 -7.02
N ALA A 217 -0.69 -15.96 -6.76
CA ALA A 217 -1.39 -15.11 -7.71
C ALA A 217 -0.52 -14.76 -8.92
N THR A 218 0.79 -14.56 -8.73
CA THR A 218 1.76 -14.34 -9.82
C THR A 218 1.91 -15.58 -10.69
N LEU A 219 1.98 -16.77 -10.07
CA LEU A 219 2.11 -18.05 -10.79
C LEU A 219 0.79 -18.51 -11.44
N ARG A 220 -0.35 -18.06 -10.95
CA ARG A 220 -1.68 -18.39 -11.47
C ARG A 220 -2.56 -17.14 -11.61
N PRO A 221 -2.28 -16.25 -12.59
CA PRO A 221 -3.02 -15.00 -12.75
C PRO A 221 -4.54 -15.19 -12.91
N GLY A 222 -4.96 -16.30 -13.53
CA GLY A 222 -6.37 -16.68 -13.66
C GLY A 222 -7.11 -16.93 -12.34
N MET A 223 -6.39 -17.14 -11.23
CA MET A 223 -6.95 -17.35 -9.89
C MET A 223 -6.66 -16.19 -8.93
N ALA A 224 -6.05 -15.10 -9.41
CA ALA A 224 -5.55 -14.02 -8.56
C ALA A 224 -6.65 -13.34 -7.75
N ILE A 225 -7.85 -13.14 -8.31
CA ILE A 225 -8.97 -12.50 -7.60
C ILE A 225 -9.52 -13.36 -6.45
N PRO A 226 -9.88 -14.65 -6.65
CA PRO A 226 -10.23 -15.53 -5.53
C PRO A 226 -9.14 -15.61 -4.45
N MET A 227 -7.87 -15.71 -4.86
CA MET A 227 -6.72 -15.75 -3.94
C MET A 227 -6.63 -14.46 -3.12
N LEU A 228 -6.80 -13.30 -3.76
CA LEU A 228 -6.84 -12.00 -3.11
C LEU A 228 -7.92 -11.95 -2.02
N ILE A 229 -9.15 -12.40 -2.33
CA ILE A 229 -10.27 -12.39 -1.37
C ILE A 229 -9.94 -13.24 -0.14
N VAL A 230 -9.42 -14.46 -0.36
CA VAL A 230 -9.04 -15.37 0.74
C VAL A 230 -7.90 -14.78 1.57
N ALA A 231 -6.90 -14.19 0.91
CA ALA A 231 -5.73 -13.63 1.58
C ALA A 231 -6.08 -12.40 2.44
N LEU A 232 -7.00 -11.54 1.98
CA LEU A 232 -7.40 -10.32 2.71
C LEU A 232 -8.42 -10.59 3.82
N PHE A 233 -9.13 -11.72 3.79
CA PHE A 233 -10.17 -12.02 4.78
C PHE A 233 -9.68 -11.98 6.24
N PRO A 234 -8.54 -12.58 6.62
CA PRO A 234 -8.03 -12.47 7.99
C PRO A 234 -7.71 -11.04 8.41
N LEU A 235 -7.18 -10.22 7.51
CA LEU A 235 -6.93 -8.80 7.79
C LEU A 235 -8.24 -8.07 8.06
N PHE A 236 -9.26 -8.29 7.24
CA PHE A 236 -10.56 -7.70 7.44
C PHE A 236 -11.15 -8.13 8.79
N ALA A 237 -11.12 -9.42 9.12
CA ALA A 237 -11.57 -9.95 10.39
C ALA A 237 -10.84 -9.31 11.59
N VAL A 238 -9.52 -9.13 11.51
CA VAL A 238 -8.72 -8.47 12.55
C VAL A 238 -9.09 -6.99 12.69
N THR A 239 -9.27 -6.25 11.59
CA THR A 239 -9.68 -4.83 11.65
C THR A 239 -11.07 -4.67 12.29
N VAL A 240 -12.01 -5.57 11.99
CA VAL A 240 -13.34 -5.60 12.62
C VAL A 240 -13.23 -5.94 14.10
N TRP A 241 -12.45 -6.97 14.46
CA TRP A 241 -12.26 -7.41 15.85
C TRP A 241 -11.63 -6.32 16.72
N LEU A 242 -10.62 -5.63 16.19
CA LEU A 242 -10.00 -4.47 16.84
C LEU A 242 -10.92 -3.24 16.86
N LYS A 243 -12.10 -3.29 16.24
CA LYS A 243 -13.05 -2.18 16.14
C LYS A 243 -12.43 -0.95 15.48
N ALA A 244 -11.64 -1.15 14.42
CA ALA A 244 -11.02 -0.04 13.72
C ALA A 244 -12.08 0.96 13.22
N GLY A 245 -11.78 2.27 13.32
CA GLY A 245 -12.73 3.35 13.02
C GLY A 245 -13.68 3.74 14.16
N ASP A 246 -13.83 2.91 15.20
CA ASP A 246 -14.59 3.29 16.40
C ASP A 246 -13.71 4.15 17.35
N PRO A 247 -14.30 5.07 18.14
CA PRO A 247 -13.60 5.86 19.15
C PRO A 247 -12.83 5.02 20.19
#